data_AF-A0A928S902-F1
#
_entry.id   AF-A0A928S902-F1
#
_cell.length_a   1.000
_cell.length_b   1.000
_cell.length_c   1.000
_cell.angle_alpha   90.00
_cell.angle_beta   90.00
_cell.angle_gamma   90.00
#
_symmetry.space_group_name_H-M   'P 1'
#
loop_
_entity.id
_entity.type
_entity.pdbx_description
1 polymer ?
#
loop_
_entity_poly.entity_id
_entity_poly.type
_entity_poly.pdbx_seq_one_letter_code
_entity_poly.pdbx_strand_id
1 'polypeptide(L)'
;MSQTTEKELPKPIMTFVENLAKLDAGDRAQLKRNAGNRLAEANRAIGLFYNKLMPPGVGQWAEDWYFLVATLYPLEKEPAQTPPPPNLGASLRQVRTEKNGSGLDRRVERLLDADEQQLPFQLRQAVYFLTSQRGRVHWAQLLKDVLDWSQPSRSVQRRWARAYFAQENAPN
;
A
#
# COMPACT_ATOMS: atom_id res chain seq x y z
N MET A 1 20.43 -16.64 11.46
CA MET A 1 20.18 -15.40 12.23
C MET A 1 20.12 -14.28 11.20
N SER A 2 18.96 -13.76 10.81
CA SER A 2 18.09 -12.95 11.65
C SER A 2 16.61 -13.24 11.41
N GLN A 3 15.94 -13.60 12.49
CA GLN A 3 14.52 -13.38 12.65
C GLN A 3 14.32 -11.87 12.82
N THR A 4 13.69 -11.23 11.83
CA THR A 4 13.13 -9.86 11.96
C THR A 4 11.70 -9.95 11.45
N THR A 5 10.83 -10.65 12.20
CA THR A 5 9.82 -10.08 13.09
C THR A 5 8.50 -9.75 12.40
N GLU A 6 7.56 -10.70 12.47
CA GLU A 6 6.17 -10.43 12.88
C GLU A 6 6.14 -9.89 14.32
N LYS A 7 6.97 -8.88 14.65
CA LYS A 7 6.77 -8.08 15.86
C LYS A 7 5.58 -7.21 15.54
N GLU A 8 4.46 -7.56 16.19
CA GLU A 8 3.20 -6.85 16.28
C GLU A 8 3.22 -5.49 15.59
N LEU A 9 2.62 -5.43 14.40
CA LEU A 9 2.32 -4.16 13.76
C LEU A 9 1.63 -3.24 14.78
N PRO A 10 1.93 -1.92 14.78
CA PRO A 10 1.35 -1.00 15.74
C PRO A 10 -0.18 -1.15 15.81
N LYS A 11 -0.72 -1.20 17.03
CA LYS A 11 -2.17 -1.37 17.27
C LYS A 11 -3.04 -0.44 16.40
N PRO A 12 -2.72 0.85 16.19
CA PRO A 12 -3.50 1.70 15.29
C PRO A 12 -3.58 1.19 13.84
N ILE A 13 -2.49 0.63 13.30
CA ILE A 13 -2.46 0.06 11.95
C ILE A 13 -3.38 -1.17 11.88
N MET A 14 -3.34 -2.04 12.89
CA MET A 14 -4.19 -3.23 12.95
C MET A 14 -5.67 -2.85 13.04
N THR A 15 -6.03 -1.94 13.94
CA THR A 15 -7.40 -1.41 14.07
C THR A 15 -7.89 -0.77 12.78
N PHE A 16 -7.04 -0.02 12.08
CA PHE A 16 -7.39 0.57 10.80
C PHE A 16 -7.73 -0.47 9.73
N VAL A 17 -6.94 -1.54 9.61
CA VAL A 17 -7.20 -2.62 8.64
C VAL A 17 -8.45 -3.42 9.01
N GLU A 18 -8.71 -3.65 10.29
CA GLU A 18 -9.97 -4.24 10.76
C GLU A 18 -11.18 -3.37 10.40
N ASN A 19 -11.04 -2.04 10.47
CA ASN A 19 -12.08 -1.11 10.05
C ASN A 19 -12.29 -1.12 8.53
N LEU A 20 -11.21 -1.18 7.73
CA LEU A 20 -11.30 -1.33 6.27
C LEU A 20 -12.06 -2.61 5.88
N ALA A 21 -11.85 -3.71 6.59
CA ALA A 21 -12.53 -4.98 6.33
C ALA A 21 -14.04 -4.93 6.56
N LYS A 22 -14.53 -3.99 7.39
CA LYS A 22 -15.96 -3.82 7.71
C LYS A 22 -16.72 -2.89 6.75
N LEU A 23 -16.01 -2.27 5.80
CA LEU A 23 -16.63 -1.33 4.86
C LEU A 23 -17.67 -2.03 3.96
N ASP A 24 -18.83 -1.40 3.81
CA ASP A 24 -19.85 -1.84 2.87
C ASP A 24 -19.52 -1.41 1.42
N ALA A 25 -20.36 -1.80 0.46
CA ALA A 25 -20.16 -1.48 -0.94
C ALA A 25 -20.22 0.04 -1.23
N GLY A 26 -21.05 0.79 -0.50
CA GLY A 26 -21.21 2.23 -0.62
C GLY A 26 -19.97 2.97 -0.12
N ASP A 27 -19.49 2.58 1.07
CA ASP A 27 -18.25 3.08 1.66
C ASP A 27 -17.06 2.87 0.72
N ARG A 28 -16.92 1.64 0.19
CA ARG A 28 -15.86 1.28 -0.76
C ARG A 28 -15.96 2.11 -2.04
N ALA A 29 -17.16 2.32 -2.58
CA ALA A 29 -17.35 3.14 -3.78
C ALA A 29 -16.98 4.61 -3.54
N GLN A 30 -17.31 5.16 -2.38
CA GLN A 30 -17.00 6.54 -1.99
C GLN A 30 -15.48 6.76 -1.84
N LEU A 31 -14.78 5.85 -1.16
CA LEU A 31 -13.32 5.88 -1.04
C LEU A 31 -12.62 5.70 -2.38
N LYS A 32 -13.12 4.79 -3.24
CA LYS A 32 -12.55 4.54 -4.56
C LYS A 32 -12.55 5.77 -5.46
N ARG A 33 -13.56 6.65 -5.33
CA ARG A 33 -13.61 7.94 -6.06
C ARG A 33 -12.47 8.88 -5.68
N ASN A 34 -11.86 8.66 -4.52
CA ASN A 34 -10.73 9.41 -4.00
C ASN A 34 -9.40 8.64 -4.16
N ALA A 35 -9.35 7.57 -4.98
CA ALA A 35 -8.16 6.72 -5.08
C ALA A 35 -6.89 7.52 -5.41
N GLY A 36 -5.93 7.50 -4.49
CA GLY A 36 -4.66 8.20 -4.61
C GLY A 36 -4.66 9.64 -4.09
N ASN A 37 -5.78 10.14 -3.56
CA ASN A 37 -5.88 11.48 -3.00
C ASN A 37 -5.38 11.52 -1.55
N ARG A 38 -4.88 12.69 -1.13
CA ARG A 38 -4.68 13.03 0.29
C ARG A 38 -5.93 13.70 0.90
N LEU A 39 -5.95 13.96 2.21
CA LEU A 39 -7.12 14.57 2.86
C LEU A 39 -7.46 15.94 2.28
N ALA A 40 -6.45 16.74 1.93
CA ALA A 40 -6.64 18.06 1.31
C ALA A 40 -7.41 18.00 -0.01
N GLU A 41 -7.40 16.86 -0.70
CA GLU A 41 -8.05 16.63 -2.00
C GLU A 41 -9.34 15.79 -1.85
N ALA A 42 -9.74 15.50 -0.61
CA ALA A 42 -10.84 14.59 -0.34
C ALA A 42 -12.18 15.18 -0.80
N ASN A 43 -12.87 14.45 -1.67
CA ASN A 43 -14.21 14.78 -2.12
C ASN A 43 -15.24 13.92 -1.39
N ARG A 44 -15.99 14.56 -0.48
CA ARG A 44 -17.08 13.97 0.31
C ARG A 44 -16.70 12.73 1.13
N ALA A 45 -15.42 12.39 1.32
CA ALA A 45 -14.99 11.17 2.04
C ALA A 45 -14.48 11.41 3.47
N ILE A 46 -14.27 12.68 3.87
CA ILE A 46 -13.71 13.06 5.18
C ILE A 46 -14.55 12.50 6.34
N GLY A 47 -15.88 12.71 6.32
CA GLY A 47 -16.75 12.22 7.39
C GLY A 47 -16.74 10.70 7.53
N LEU A 48 -16.73 9.98 6.40
CA LEU A 48 -16.60 8.52 6.40
C LEU A 48 -15.26 8.08 7.01
N PHE A 49 -14.17 8.75 6.66
CA PHE A 49 -12.84 8.42 7.14
C PHE A 49 -12.72 8.58 8.66
N TYR A 50 -13.12 9.73 9.22
CA TYR A 50 -13.03 9.95 10.67
C TYR A 50 -14.05 9.13 11.47
N ASN A 51 -15.25 8.88 10.95
CA ASN A 51 -16.28 8.16 11.69
C ASN A 51 -16.10 6.64 11.68
N LYS A 52 -15.54 6.07 10.59
CA LYS A 52 -15.48 4.60 10.42
C LYS A 52 -14.07 4.03 10.41
N LEU A 53 -13.06 4.79 9.99
CA LEU A 53 -11.74 4.24 9.71
C LEU A 53 -10.66 4.69 10.70
N MET A 54 -10.69 5.96 11.12
CA MET A 54 -9.63 6.55 11.93
C MET A 54 -9.50 5.85 13.30
N PRO A 55 -8.35 5.22 13.60
CA PRO A 55 -8.09 4.68 14.93
C PRO A 55 -7.83 5.79 15.95
N PRO A 56 -8.15 5.58 17.23
CA PRO A 56 -7.77 6.53 18.27
C PRO A 56 -6.25 6.60 18.44
N GLY A 57 -5.74 7.78 18.79
CA GLY A 57 -4.32 8.00 19.08
C GLY A 57 -3.39 8.14 17.87
N VAL A 58 -3.94 8.22 16.65
CA VAL A 58 -3.20 8.61 15.46
C VAL A 58 -3.01 10.13 15.46
N GLY A 59 -1.79 10.60 15.28
CA GLY A 59 -1.49 12.03 15.18
C GLY A 59 -1.81 12.60 13.79
N GLN A 60 -2.14 13.89 13.72
CA GLN A 60 -2.57 14.57 12.49
C GLN A 60 -1.65 14.38 11.29
N TRP A 61 -0.33 14.36 11.52
CA TRP A 61 0.66 14.15 10.44
C TRP A 61 0.51 12.82 9.71
N ALA A 62 -0.01 11.79 10.39
CA ALA A 62 -0.19 10.45 9.83
C ALA A 62 -1.55 10.29 9.15
N GLU A 63 -2.54 11.13 9.48
CA GLU A 63 -3.92 10.98 9.00
C GLU A 63 -4.01 11.01 7.47
N ASP A 64 -3.19 11.85 6.83
CA ASP A 64 -3.09 11.93 5.36
C ASP A 64 -2.69 10.61 4.71
N TRP A 65 -1.78 9.87 5.35
CA TRP A 65 -1.30 8.57 4.87
C TRP A 65 -2.30 7.46 5.11
N TYR A 66 -3.00 7.49 6.25
CA TYR A 66 -4.13 6.59 6.50
C TYR A 66 -5.24 6.81 5.47
N PHE A 67 -5.56 8.07 5.17
CA PHE A 67 -6.55 8.40 4.16
C PHE A 67 -6.12 7.90 2.78
N LEU A 68 -4.88 8.18 2.36
CA LEU A 68 -4.34 7.68 1.10
C LEU A 68 -4.53 6.16 0.99
N VAL A 69 -4.10 5.39 1.98
CA VAL A 69 -4.23 3.92 1.97
C VAL A 69 -5.71 3.49 1.95
N ALA A 70 -6.60 4.17 2.68
CA ALA A 70 -8.03 3.89 2.67
C ALA A 70 -8.64 4.04 1.27
N THR A 71 -8.20 5.04 0.50
CA THR A 71 -8.72 5.25 -0.87
C THR A 71 -8.27 4.19 -1.87
N LEU A 72 -7.15 3.50 -1.59
CA LEU A 72 -6.59 2.44 -2.42
C LEU A 72 -7.20 1.07 -2.11
N TYR A 73 -7.61 0.84 -0.87
CA TYR A 73 -8.19 -0.43 -0.42
C TYR A 73 -9.33 -0.97 -1.32
N PRO A 74 -10.31 -0.15 -1.76
CA PRO A 74 -11.37 -0.58 -2.67
C PRO A 74 -10.93 -1.00 -4.08
N LEU A 75 -9.66 -0.79 -4.46
CA LEU A 75 -9.13 -1.24 -5.74
C LEU A 75 -8.94 -2.76 -5.78
N GLU A 76 -8.79 -3.41 -4.62
CA GLU A 76 -8.83 -4.86 -4.50
C GLU A 76 -10.30 -5.31 -4.47
N LYS A 77 -10.70 -6.13 -5.45
CA LYS A 77 -12.11 -6.50 -5.67
C LYS A 77 -12.53 -7.76 -4.94
N GLU A 78 -11.60 -8.67 -4.69
CA GLU A 78 -11.90 -10.01 -4.17
C GLU A 78 -11.25 -10.22 -2.80
N PRO A 79 -11.96 -10.84 -1.85
CA PRO A 79 -11.38 -11.23 -0.57
C PRO A 79 -10.27 -12.28 -0.79
N ALA A 80 -9.17 -12.08 -0.07
CA ALA A 80 -7.98 -12.90 -0.16
C ALA A 80 -8.25 -14.36 0.27
N GLN A 81 -7.99 -15.33 -0.61
CA GLN A 81 -8.06 -16.77 -0.29
C GLN A 81 -6.77 -17.31 0.36
N THR A 82 -5.63 -16.64 0.12
CA THR A 82 -4.31 -17.00 0.68
C THR A 82 -3.71 -15.85 1.53
N PRO A 83 -2.55 -15.99 2.17
CA PRO A 83 -1.89 -14.86 2.88
C PRO A 83 -1.09 -13.93 1.95
N PRO A 84 -1.23 -12.59 2.02
CA PRO A 84 -0.59 -11.67 1.07
C PRO A 84 0.95 -11.72 1.16
N PRO A 85 1.67 -11.38 0.07
CA PRO A 85 3.13 -11.27 0.11
C PRO A 85 3.61 -10.26 1.16
N PRO A 86 4.87 -10.35 1.61
CA PRO A 86 5.35 -9.59 2.77
C PRO A 86 5.42 -8.07 2.56
N ASN A 87 5.44 -7.56 1.33
CA ASN A 87 5.39 -6.12 1.03
C ASN A 87 4.99 -5.89 -0.43
N LEU A 88 4.77 -4.62 -0.82
CA LEU A 88 4.34 -4.26 -2.17
C LEU A 88 5.33 -4.68 -3.27
N GLY A 89 6.64 -4.62 -3.00
CA GLY A 89 7.67 -5.10 -3.92
C GLY A 89 7.52 -6.59 -4.25
N ALA A 90 7.31 -7.43 -3.23
CA ALA A 90 7.04 -8.86 -3.43
C ALA A 90 5.73 -9.09 -4.20
N SER A 91 4.67 -8.34 -3.87
CA SER A 91 3.39 -8.43 -4.60
C SER A 91 3.52 -8.08 -6.07
N LEU A 92 4.27 -7.03 -6.41
CA LEU A 92 4.50 -6.62 -7.80
C LEU A 92 5.36 -7.65 -8.55
N ARG A 93 6.34 -8.29 -7.89
CA ARG A 93 7.13 -9.36 -8.49
C ARG A 93 6.27 -10.57 -8.84
N GLN A 94 5.33 -10.94 -7.98
CA GLN A 94 4.45 -12.08 -8.20
C GLN A 94 3.59 -11.95 -9.48
N VAL A 95 3.22 -10.73 -9.87
CA VAL A 95 2.43 -10.45 -11.08
C VAL A 95 3.28 -10.07 -12.30
N ARG A 96 4.62 -10.08 -12.15
CA ARG A 96 5.55 -9.83 -13.24
C ARG A 96 5.55 -11.02 -14.19
N THR A 97 5.45 -10.75 -15.48
CA THR A 97 5.52 -11.73 -16.56
C THR A 97 6.50 -11.24 -17.61
N GLU A 98 6.95 -12.10 -18.51
CA GLU A 98 7.80 -11.70 -19.64
C GLU A 98 7.18 -10.59 -20.49
N LYS A 99 5.84 -10.62 -20.65
CA LYS A 99 5.10 -9.64 -21.45
C LYS A 99 5.03 -8.24 -20.82
N ASN A 100 4.97 -8.16 -19.49
CA ASN A 100 4.81 -6.89 -18.77
C ASN A 100 6.08 -6.42 -18.05
N GLY A 101 7.13 -7.25 -18.00
CA GLY A 101 8.32 -7.07 -17.17
C GLY A 101 8.97 -5.71 -17.36
N SER A 102 9.38 -5.37 -18.58
CA SER A 102 10.05 -4.07 -18.85
C SER A 102 9.21 -2.85 -18.42
N GLY A 103 7.90 -2.89 -18.66
CA GLY A 103 7.00 -1.80 -18.27
C GLY A 103 6.78 -1.73 -16.75
N LEU A 104 6.75 -2.89 -16.09
CA LEU A 104 6.58 -2.99 -14.65
C LEU A 104 7.86 -2.59 -13.91
N ASP A 105 9.03 -3.00 -14.41
CA ASP A 105 10.34 -2.65 -13.86
C ASP A 105 10.48 -1.12 -13.79
N ARG A 106 10.20 -0.41 -14.90
CA ARG A 106 10.18 1.07 -14.94
C ARG A 106 9.17 1.70 -14.00
N ARG A 107 7.99 1.07 -13.80
CA ARG A 107 6.97 1.56 -12.86
C ARG A 107 7.47 1.42 -11.42
N VAL A 108 8.14 0.32 -11.11
CA VAL A 108 8.74 0.07 -9.78
C VAL A 108 9.88 1.05 -9.52
N GLU A 109 10.80 1.26 -10.48
CA GLU A 109 11.87 2.27 -10.35
C GLU A 109 11.31 3.66 -10.01
N ARG A 110 10.33 4.14 -10.79
CA ARG A 110 9.67 5.44 -10.52
C ARG A 110 8.99 5.49 -9.16
N LEU A 111 8.38 4.40 -8.71
CA LEU A 111 7.78 4.31 -7.39
C LEU A 111 8.86 4.39 -6.30
N LEU A 112 9.99 3.71 -6.47
CA LEU A 112 11.08 3.70 -5.51
C LEU A 112 11.80 5.05 -5.42
N ASP A 113 11.82 5.81 -6.50
CA ASP A 113 12.42 7.15 -6.56
C ASP A 113 11.49 8.26 -6.07
N ALA A 114 10.19 7.98 -5.97
CA ALA A 114 9.17 8.96 -5.59
C ALA A 114 9.47 9.62 -4.24
N ASP A 115 9.42 10.94 -4.22
CA ASP A 115 9.36 11.70 -2.98
C ASP A 115 7.96 11.65 -2.36
N GLU A 116 7.79 12.34 -1.23
CA GLU A 116 6.53 12.43 -0.53
C GLU A 116 5.38 12.95 -1.42
N GLN A 117 5.62 13.97 -2.25
CA GLN A 117 4.59 14.60 -3.08
C GLN A 117 4.17 13.69 -4.24
N GLN A 118 5.12 12.94 -4.78
CA GLN A 118 4.91 12.03 -5.91
C GLN A 118 4.33 10.68 -5.47
N LEU A 119 4.57 10.26 -4.23
CA LEU A 119 4.17 8.94 -3.73
C LEU A 119 2.68 8.62 -3.93
N PRO A 120 1.70 9.51 -3.62
CA PRO A 120 0.28 9.20 -3.81
C PRO A 120 -0.07 8.75 -5.23
N PHE A 121 0.44 9.49 -6.22
CA PHE A 121 0.21 9.18 -7.63
C PHE A 121 0.89 7.87 -8.04
N GLN A 122 2.17 7.69 -7.72
CA GLN A 122 2.93 6.49 -8.10
C GLN A 122 2.37 5.24 -7.41
N LEU A 123 2.02 5.35 -6.13
CA LEU A 123 1.46 4.26 -5.35
C LEU A 123 0.09 3.84 -5.90
N ARG A 124 -0.77 4.80 -6.24
CA ARG A 124 -2.05 4.51 -6.90
C ARG A 124 -1.83 3.73 -8.19
N GLN A 125 -0.89 4.17 -9.04
CA GLN A 125 -0.59 3.49 -10.30
C GLN A 125 -0.08 2.06 -10.08
N ALA A 126 0.76 1.84 -9.07
CA ALA A 126 1.28 0.52 -8.74
C ALA A 126 0.18 -0.41 -8.20
N VAL A 127 -0.62 0.06 -7.23
CA VAL A 127 -1.72 -0.72 -6.63
C VAL A 127 -2.80 -1.03 -7.67
N TYR A 128 -3.18 -0.06 -8.50
CA TYR A 128 -4.15 -0.29 -9.57
C TYR A 128 -3.67 -1.35 -10.57
N PHE A 129 -2.41 -1.28 -10.99
CA PHE A 129 -1.82 -2.31 -11.85
C PHE A 129 -1.83 -3.68 -11.15
N LEU A 130 -1.35 -3.73 -9.91
CA LEU A 130 -1.29 -4.97 -9.13
C LEU A 130 -2.66 -5.65 -9.02
N THR A 131 -3.71 -4.91 -8.65
CA THR A 131 -5.06 -5.48 -8.51
C THR A 131 -5.69 -5.82 -9.85
N SER A 132 -5.32 -5.13 -10.94
CA SER A 132 -5.73 -5.53 -12.31
C SER A 132 -5.20 -6.91 -12.71
N GLN A 133 -4.04 -7.30 -12.17
CA GLN A 133 -3.43 -8.61 -12.36
C GLN A 133 -3.87 -9.63 -11.30
N ARG A 134 -4.91 -9.33 -10.50
CA ARG A 134 -5.37 -10.13 -9.34
C ARG A 134 -4.27 -10.34 -8.28
N GLY A 135 -3.25 -9.49 -8.28
CA GLY A 135 -2.27 -9.44 -7.22
C GLY A 135 -2.86 -8.78 -5.97
N ARG A 136 -2.15 -8.94 -4.86
CA ARG A 136 -2.71 -8.65 -3.53
C ARG A 136 -1.81 -7.76 -2.71
N VAL A 137 -2.42 -6.98 -1.83
CA VAL A 137 -1.71 -5.98 -1.03
C VAL A 137 -1.75 -6.40 0.43
N HIS A 138 -0.59 -6.43 1.07
CA HIS A 138 -0.52 -6.52 2.51
C HIS A 138 -0.80 -5.12 3.11
N TRP A 139 -2.07 -4.77 3.29
CA TRP A 139 -2.50 -3.40 3.66
C TRP A 139 -1.85 -2.83 4.92
N ALA A 140 -1.70 -3.65 5.97
CA ALA A 140 -1.09 -3.20 7.22
C ALA A 140 0.40 -2.82 7.04
N GLN A 141 1.17 -3.70 6.40
CA GLN A 141 2.54 -3.42 5.99
C GLN A 141 2.65 -2.26 5.00
N LEU A 142 1.73 -2.13 4.03
CA LEU A 142 1.73 -1.00 3.11
C LEU A 142 1.58 0.32 3.87
N LEU A 143 0.64 0.41 4.81
CA LEU A 143 0.48 1.62 5.63
C LEU A 143 1.74 1.90 6.44
N LYS A 144 2.33 0.89 7.08
CA LYS A 144 3.60 1.04 7.79
C LYS A 144 4.70 1.59 6.87
N ASP A 145 4.83 1.03 5.68
CA ASP A 145 5.84 1.42 4.69
C ASP A 145 5.63 2.85 4.18
N VAL A 146 4.39 3.28 4.00
CA VAL A 146 4.04 4.65 3.59
C VAL A 146 4.36 5.65 4.71
N LEU A 147 4.05 5.33 5.96
CA LEU A 147 4.40 6.18 7.12
C LEU A 147 5.92 6.33 7.29
N ASP A 148 6.68 5.30 6.93
CA ASP A 148 8.15 5.27 7.01
C ASP A 148 8.84 5.76 5.70
N TRP A 149 8.09 6.24 4.71
CA TRP A 149 8.61 6.47 3.36
C TRP A 149 9.68 7.55 3.29
N SER A 150 9.46 8.68 3.98
CA SER A 150 10.34 9.86 3.97
C SER A 150 11.55 9.72 4.91
N GLN A 151 11.79 8.54 5.49
CA GLN A 151 12.96 8.34 6.35
C GLN A 151 14.27 8.48 5.56
N PRO A 152 15.29 9.20 6.08
CA PRO A 152 16.57 9.40 5.38
C PRO A 152 17.29 8.11 5.00
N SER A 153 17.07 7.04 5.77
CA SER A 153 17.67 5.74 5.52
C SER A 153 17.16 5.05 4.25
N ARG A 154 16.06 5.53 3.64
CA ARG A 154 15.35 4.88 2.52
C ARG A 154 15.16 3.38 2.72
N SER A 155 14.87 2.96 3.96
CA SER A 155 14.82 1.55 4.34
C SER A 155 13.66 0.82 3.64
N VAL A 156 12.51 1.47 3.48
CA VAL A 156 11.33 0.96 2.80
C VAL A 156 11.63 0.68 1.32
N GLN A 157 12.18 1.67 0.62
CA GLN A 157 12.54 1.59 -0.79
C GLN A 157 13.54 0.44 -1.02
N ARG A 158 14.57 0.33 -0.16
CA ARG A 158 15.54 -0.78 -0.23
C ARG A 158 14.88 -2.15 0.00
N ARG A 159 13.93 -2.27 0.94
CA ARG A 159 13.19 -3.53 1.17
C ARG A 159 12.33 -3.90 -0.02
N TRP A 160 11.60 -2.95 -0.60
CA TRP A 160 10.77 -3.18 -1.79
C TRP A 160 11.63 -3.55 -2.99
N ALA A 161 12.73 -2.83 -3.24
CA ALA A 161 13.67 -3.12 -4.31
C ALA A 161 14.26 -4.53 -4.18
N ARG A 162 14.69 -4.94 -2.97
CA ARG A 162 15.18 -6.30 -2.72
C ARG A 162 14.12 -7.35 -3.01
N ALA A 163 12.91 -7.15 -2.53
CA ALA A 163 11.81 -8.09 -2.75
C ALA A 163 11.42 -8.21 -4.23
N TYR A 164 11.59 -7.13 -5.01
CA TYR A 164 11.24 -7.09 -6.42
C TYR A 164 12.34 -7.60 -7.35
N PHE A 165 13.58 -7.11 -7.20
CA PHE A 165 14.68 -7.37 -8.15
C PHE A 165 15.62 -8.51 -7.72
N ALA A 166 15.81 -8.76 -6.42
CA ALA A 166 16.90 -9.63 -5.96
C ALA A 166 16.67 -11.13 -6.20
N GLN A 167 15.44 -11.55 -6.56
CA GLN A 167 15.17 -12.97 -6.86
C GLN A 167 15.74 -13.46 -8.20
N GLU A 168 16.20 -12.55 -9.07
CA GLU A 168 16.75 -12.92 -10.38
C GLU A 168 18.25 -13.29 -10.32
N ASN A 169 18.92 -13.05 -9.18
CA ASN A 169 20.37 -13.24 -9.01
C ASN A 169 20.75 -14.44 -8.13
N ALA A 170 19.86 -15.42 -7.91
CA ALA A 170 20.30 -16.69 -7.32
C ALA A 170 21.05 -17.49 -8.41
N PRO A 171 22.38 -17.68 -8.31
CA PRO A 171 23.06 -18.60 -9.21
C PRO A 171 22.52 -20.01 -8.97
N ASN A 172 22.14 -20.69 -10.05
CA ASN A 172 22.07 -22.15 -10.07
C ASN A 172 23.44 -22.76 -9.77
#